data_AF-A0A956VA02-F1
#
_entry.id   AF-A0A956VA02-F1
#
_cell.length_a   1.000
_cell.length_b   1.000
_cell.length_c   1.000
_cell.angle_alpha   90.00
_cell.angle_beta   90.00
_cell.angle_gamma   90.00
#
_symmetry.space_group_name_H-M   'P 1'
#
loop_
_entity.id
_entity.type
_entity.pdbx_description
1 polymer ?
#
loop_
_entity_poly.entity_id
_entity_poly.type
_entity_poly.pdbx_seq_one_letter_code
_entity_poly.pdbx_strand_id
1 'polypeptide(L)'
;LDWLVGGHEFYQKPVAFFHLNAERGQFARAQLSEVIKTMSGSIIEEACLILPVSKALSTEEIINQAEYCLAIQAALSAFEQAIQKEKASPSWGGL
;
A
#
# COMPACT_ATOMS: atom_id res chain seq x y z
N LEU A 1 12.23 -3.40 5.07
CA LEU A 1 11.81 -2.41 6.10
C LEU A 1 12.90 -2.18 7.12
N ASP A 2 13.71 -3.20 7.45
CA ASP A 2 14.74 -3.15 8.50
C ASP A 2 15.77 -2.01 8.33
N TRP A 3 16.02 -1.57 7.09
CA TRP A 3 16.95 -0.47 6.80
C TRP A 3 16.33 0.93 6.88
N LEU A 4 15.00 1.03 7.05
CA LEU A 4 14.29 2.29 7.26
C LEU A 4 14.05 2.58 8.75
N VAL A 5 14.48 1.66 9.64
CA VAL A 5 14.37 1.80 11.09
C VAL A 5 15.42 2.80 11.58
N GLY A 6 14.96 3.93 12.11
CA GLY A 6 15.82 4.98 12.71
C GLY A 6 15.85 6.32 11.95
N GLY A 7 15.25 6.40 10.75
CA GLY A 7 15.06 7.64 10.01
C GLY A 7 13.66 8.23 10.21
N HIS A 8 13.55 9.57 10.23
CA HIS A 8 12.25 10.27 10.28
C HIS A 8 11.45 10.12 8.97
N GLU A 9 12.07 9.57 7.92
CA GLU A 9 11.55 9.47 6.56
C GLU A 9 10.30 8.56 6.43
N PHE A 10 10.02 7.73 7.44
CA PHE A 10 8.89 6.80 7.44
C PHE A 10 7.75 7.23 8.39
N TYR A 11 8.00 8.21 9.25
CA TYR A 11 6.99 8.68 10.20
C TYR A 11 5.80 9.30 9.46
N GLN A 12 4.60 8.80 9.76
CA GLN A 12 3.32 9.18 9.15
C GLN A 12 3.23 9.01 7.63
N LYS A 13 4.26 8.46 6.99
CA LYS A 13 4.28 8.31 5.54
C LYS A 13 3.11 7.43 5.08
N PRO A 14 2.33 7.85 4.08
CA PRO A 14 1.32 7.00 3.45
C PRO A 14 1.96 5.76 2.83
N VAL A 15 1.39 4.61 3.12
CA VAL A 15 1.82 3.31 2.62
C VAL A 15 0.62 2.54 2.10
N ALA A 16 0.76 2.01 0.90
CA ALA A 16 -0.10 0.98 0.35
C ALA A 16 0.77 -0.19 -0.12
N PHE A 17 0.25 -1.41 -0.05
CA PHE A 17 1.00 -2.59 -0.45
C PHE A 17 0.09 -3.60 -1.15
N PHE A 18 0.66 -4.31 -2.13
CA PHE A 18 -0.07 -5.25 -2.97
C PHE A 18 0.44 -6.67 -2.72
N HIS A 19 -0.48 -7.62 -2.59
CA HIS A 19 -0.17 -9.05 -2.50
C HIS A 19 -0.64 -9.75 -3.76
N LEU A 20 0.12 -10.75 -4.22
CA LEU A 20 -0.19 -11.52 -5.42
C LEU A 20 -0.92 -12.85 -5.13
N ASN A 21 -1.19 -13.17 -3.87
CA ASN A 21 -1.85 -14.42 -3.51
C ASN A 21 -2.65 -14.27 -2.21
N ALA A 22 -3.95 -14.56 -2.26
CA ALA A 22 -4.84 -14.47 -1.11
C ALA A 22 -4.64 -15.63 -0.10
N GLU A 23 -4.42 -16.85 -0.58
CA GLU A 23 -4.36 -18.06 0.26
C GLU A 23 -3.07 -18.16 1.08
N ARG A 24 -1.92 -17.81 0.48
CA ARG A 24 -0.61 -17.89 1.16
C ARG A 24 -0.20 -16.56 1.80
N GLY A 25 -0.89 -15.48 1.47
CA GLY A 25 -0.51 -14.12 1.83
C GLY A 25 -1.18 -13.54 3.08
N GLN A 26 -2.22 -14.19 3.64
CA GLN A 26 -3.02 -13.59 4.72
C GLN A 26 -2.20 -13.30 5.99
N PHE A 27 -1.36 -14.26 6.42
CA PHE A 27 -0.47 -14.05 7.56
C PHE A 27 0.62 -13.01 7.27
N ALA A 28 1.19 -13.04 6.07
CA ALA A 28 2.21 -12.07 5.65
C ALA A 28 1.65 -10.65 5.60
N ARG A 29 0.41 -10.47 5.13
CA ARG A 29 -0.29 -9.19 5.13
C ARG A 29 -0.48 -8.66 6.55
N ALA A 30 -1.02 -9.46 7.45
CA ALA A 30 -1.25 -9.05 8.83
C ALA A 30 0.06 -8.63 9.52
N GLN A 31 1.12 -9.43 9.37
CA GLN A 31 2.43 -9.12 9.93
C GLN A 31 3.03 -7.85 9.31
N LEU A 32 2.97 -7.69 7.99
CA LEU A 32 3.47 -6.49 7.33
C LEU A 32 2.73 -5.23 7.79
N SER A 33 1.41 -5.30 7.95
CA SER A 33 0.60 -4.21 8.51
C SER A 33 1.05 -3.83 9.92
N GLU A 34 1.32 -4.80 10.79
CA GLU A 34 1.84 -4.52 12.14
C GLU A 34 3.23 -3.89 12.11
N VAL A 35 4.13 -4.36 11.25
CA VAL A 35 5.47 -3.77 11.10
C VAL A 35 5.36 -2.32 10.64
N ILE A 36 4.55 -2.03 9.61
CA ILE A 36 4.34 -0.66 9.11
C ILE A 36 3.77 0.24 10.20
N LYS A 37 2.77 -0.22 10.96
CA LYS A 37 2.18 0.52 12.09
C LYS A 37 3.19 0.78 13.19
N THR A 38 4.01 -0.22 13.53
CA THR A 38 5.09 -0.08 14.53
C THR A 38 6.12 0.97 14.10
N MET A 39 6.38 1.08 12.79
CA MET A 39 7.24 2.11 12.21
C MET A 39 6.53 3.46 12.04
N SER A 40 5.33 3.63 12.60
CA SER A 40 4.49 4.83 12.48
C SER A 40 4.09 5.19 11.04
N GLY A 41 4.09 4.23 10.12
CA GLY A 41 3.56 4.42 8.77
C GLY A 41 2.03 4.48 8.76
N SER A 42 1.47 5.27 7.85
CA SER A 42 0.02 5.42 7.67
C SER A 42 -0.47 4.51 6.55
N ILE A 43 -1.10 3.38 6.91
CA ILE A 43 -1.61 2.45 5.90
C ILE A 43 -2.90 3.01 5.29
N ILE A 44 -2.92 3.12 3.96
CA ILE A 44 -4.11 3.47 3.19
C ILE A 44 -4.78 2.16 2.76
N GLU A 45 -5.73 1.66 3.57
CA GLU A 45 -6.34 0.35 3.37
C GLU A 45 -7.10 0.26 2.04
N GLU A 46 -7.76 1.33 1.61
CA GLU A 46 -8.47 1.43 0.33
C GLU A 46 -7.55 1.31 -0.88
N ALA A 47 -6.26 1.56 -0.69
CA ALA A 47 -5.23 1.41 -1.71
C ALA A 47 -4.48 0.07 -1.60
N CYS A 48 -4.73 -0.74 -0.59
CA CYS A 48 -4.07 -2.04 -0.45
C CYS A 48 -4.81 -3.11 -1.26
N LEU A 49 -4.09 -3.90 -2.05
CA LEU A 49 -4.68 -4.87 -2.97
C LEU A 49 -4.24 -6.30 -2.70
N ILE A 50 -5.12 -7.23 -3.06
CA ILE A 50 -4.79 -8.64 -3.25
C ILE A 50 -5.18 -9.00 -4.69
N LEU A 51 -4.19 -9.28 -5.53
CA LEU A 51 -4.37 -9.79 -6.88
C LEU A 51 -4.30 -11.32 -6.81
N PRO A 52 -5.31 -12.09 -7.26
CA PRO A 52 -5.31 -13.55 -7.17
C PRO A 52 -4.45 -14.19 -8.28
N VAL A 53 -3.15 -13.95 -8.25
CA VAL A 53 -2.23 -14.46 -9.27
C VAL A 53 -1.86 -15.92 -8.96
N SER A 54 -2.31 -16.84 -9.82
CA SER A 54 -2.22 -18.29 -9.61
C SER A 54 -0.88 -18.92 -10.03
N LYS A 55 -0.10 -18.24 -10.88
CA LYS A 55 1.21 -18.67 -11.41
C LYS A 55 2.15 -17.48 -11.57
N ALA A 56 3.44 -17.71 -11.79
CA ALA A 56 4.35 -16.64 -12.21
C ALA A 56 3.87 -16.10 -13.56
N LEU A 57 3.25 -14.91 -13.56
CA LEU A 57 2.84 -14.21 -14.76
C LEU A 57 3.97 -13.27 -15.20
N SER A 58 4.17 -13.14 -16.51
CA SER A 58 4.99 -12.07 -17.07
C SER A 58 4.27 -10.72 -16.94
N THR A 59 5.03 -9.63 -17.10
CA THR A 59 4.47 -8.28 -17.14
C THR A 59 3.40 -8.14 -18.23
N GLU A 60 3.62 -8.72 -19.41
CA GLU A 60 2.66 -8.72 -20.51
C GLU A 60 1.40 -9.50 -20.16
N GLU A 61 1.53 -10.66 -19.50
CA GLU A 61 0.38 -11.44 -19.04
C GLU A 61 -0.45 -10.66 -17.99
N ILE A 62 0.19 -9.87 -17.13
CA ILE A 62 -0.50 -9.00 -16.17
C ILE A 62 -1.21 -7.84 -16.87
N ILE A 63 -0.54 -7.16 -17.80
CA ILE A 63 -1.10 -5.99 -18.52
C ILE A 63 -2.30 -6.39 -19.41
N ASN A 64 -2.25 -7.60 -19.99
CA ASN A 64 -3.35 -8.12 -20.80
C ASN A 64 -4.59 -8.53 -19.98
N GLN A 65 -4.48 -8.59 -18.65
CA GLN A 65 -5.61 -8.83 -17.76
C GLN A 65 -6.23 -7.49 -17.34
N ALA A 66 -7.28 -7.08 -18.06
CA ALA A 66 -7.98 -5.81 -17.82
C ALA A 66 -8.44 -5.66 -16.35
N GLU A 67 -8.83 -6.76 -15.70
CA GLU A 67 -9.21 -6.77 -14.28
C GLU A 67 -8.06 -6.34 -13.35
N TYR A 68 -6.82 -6.76 -13.61
CA TYR A 68 -5.67 -6.36 -12.81
C TYR A 68 -5.30 -4.91 -13.07
N CYS A 69 -5.34 -4.48 -14.33
CA CYS A 69 -5.11 -3.08 -14.70
C CYS A 69 -6.12 -2.16 -14.00
N LEU A 70 -7.40 -2.51 -14.01
CA LEU A 70 -8.45 -1.73 -13.34
C LEU A 70 -8.27 -1.72 -11.82
N ALA A 71 -7.96 -2.86 -11.21
CA ALA A 71 -7.74 -2.94 -9.77
C ALA A 71 -6.54 -2.06 -9.33
N ILE A 72 -5.42 -2.16 -10.05
CA ILE A 72 -4.21 -1.36 -9.79
C ILE A 72 -4.49 0.13 -9.97
N GLN A 73 -5.18 0.52 -11.04
CA GLN A 73 -5.57 1.92 -11.27
C GLN A 73 -6.46 2.45 -10.15
N ALA A 74 -7.45 1.68 -9.71
CA ALA A 74 -8.32 2.06 -8.60
C ALA A 74 -7.54 2.27 -7.30
N ALA A 75 -6.62 1.36 -6.97
CA ALA A 75 -5.77 1.49 -5.78
C ALA A 75 -4.82 2.68 -5.84
N LEU A 76 -4.19 2.92 -6.99
CA LEU A 76 -3.33 4.09 -7.20
C LEU A 76 -4.12 5.40 -7.08
N SER A 77 -5.34 5.44 -7.61
CA SER A 77 -6.22 6.61 -7.47
C SER A 77 -6.63 6.83 -6.02
N ALA A 78 -7.00 5.78 -5.28
CA ALA A 78 -7.31 5.88 -3.86
C ALA A 78 -6.10 6.37 -3.04
N PHE A 79 -4.89 5.88 -3.38
CA PHE A 79 -3.65 6.30 -2.73
C PHE A 79 -3.32 7.77 -2.99
N GLU A 80 -3.44 8.21 -4.25
CA GLU A 80 -3.26 9.61 -4.63
C GLU A 80 -4.23 10.51 -3.86
N GLN A 81 -5.53 10.17 -3.85
CA GLN A 81 -6.55 10.94 -3.12
C GLN A 81 -6.23 11.03 -1.63
N ALA A 82 -5.77 9.95 -1.00
CA ALA A 82 -5.37 9.94 0.41
C ALA A 82 -4.19 10.89 0.67
N ILE A 83 -3.15 10.84 -0.17
CA ILE A 83 -1.99 11.73 -0.06
C ILE A 83 -2.39 13.20 -0.26
N GLN A 84 -3.25 13.49 -1.24
CA GLN A 84 -3.72 14.86 -1.48
C GLN A 84 -4.54 15.40 -0.32
N LYS A 85 -5.39 14.55 0.29
CA LYS A 85 -6.17 14.92 1.47
C LYS A 85 -5.28 15.22 2.68
N GLU A 86 -4.22 14.44 2.88
CA GLU A 86 -3.24 14.68 3.94
C GLU A 86 -2.52 16.03 3.73
N LYS A 87 -2.04 16.30 2.51
CA LYS A 87 -1.41 17.58 2.17
C LYS A 87 -2.34 18.78 2.31
N ALA A 88 -3.63 18.60 2.02
CA ALA A 88 -4.65 19.63 2.12
C ALA A 88 -5.14 19.86 3.56
N SER A 89 -4.80 18.97 4.51
CA SER A 89 -5.17 19.14 5.91
C SER A 89 -4.28 20.22 6.54
N PRO A 90 -4.86 21.28 7.14
CA PRO A 90 -4.06 22.33 7.76
C PRO A 90 -3.24 21.75 8.90
N SER A 91 -1.94 22.07 8.96
CA SER A 91 -1.09 21.77 10.12
C SER A 91 -1.54 22.59 11.32
N TRP A 92 -2.51 22.09 12.08
CA TRP A 92 -2.86 22.68 13.38
C TRP A 92 -1.84 22.20 14.41
N GLY A 93 -0.88 23.07 14.74
CA GLY A 93 0.20 22.79 15.68
C GLY A 93 1.14 23.97 15.87
N GLY A 94 0.58 25.11 16.27
CA GLY A 94 1.32 26.33 16.59
C GLY A 94 0.52 27.19 17.55
N LEU A 95 0.32 26.67 18.77
CA LEU A 95 -0.02 27.43 19.97
C LEU A 95 1.01 27.08 21.04
#